data_AF-A0A8J7KM03-F1
#
_entry.id   AF-A0A8J7KM03-F1
#
_cell.length_a   1.000
_cell.length_b   1.000
_cell.length_c   1.000
_cell.angle_alpha   90.00
_cell.angle_beta   90.00
_cell.angle_gamma   90.00
#
_symmetry.space_group_name_H-M   'P 1'
#
loop_
_entity.id
_entity.type
_entity.pdbx_description
1 polymer ?
#
loop_
_entity_poly.entity_id
_entity_poly.type
_entity_poly.pdbx_seq_one_letter_code
_entity_poly.pdbx_strand_id
1 'polypeptide(L)'
;MTLDQSMSMNELAVSLLFIGAILLMGESILLLHLKKRSPSPYLKKTARGRYVGAFRMKQLWVVPLLFVIPGDWVDGLPYWPQLAYGETSFSFILFPYVIGFQRQWLSTYPNEGLQIERKRLIQLSLIAFILGVISLMYMDIAIYALAMVGLFAVIRSFVALMKERKDEAFVKPLNEGLPIVGVLPNSPAEQMGLKIGEVIRSVNQQIVYDEKGFYEAVQKNAAHCRLQVLGRNQEIRLEQTVLFEQDHFKLGLLFMTEKATSGK
;
A
#
# COMPACT_ATOMS: atom_id res chain seq x y z
N MET A 1 48.44 3.68 8.90
CA MET A 1 47.49 2.54 8.85
C MET A 1 46.03 2.98 8.94
N THR A 2 45.70 4.05 9.67
CA THR A 2 44.32 4.56 9.84
C THR A 2 43.73 5.27 8.61
N LEU A 3 44.54 6.00 7.83
CA LEU A 3 44.05 6.78 6.68
C LEU A 3 43.59 5.90 5.49
N ASP A 4 44.32 4.83 5.21
CA ASP A 4 43.99 3.87 4.15
C ASP A 4 42.71 3.09 4.46
N GLN A 5 42.57 2.66 5.73
CA GLN A 5 41.33 2.07 6.21
C GLN A 5 40.15 3.05 6.13
N SER A 6 40.32 4.33 6.49
CA SER A 6 39.23 5.32 6.38
C SER A 6 38.80 5.62 4.94
N MET A 7 39.74 5.65 3.99
CA MET A 7 39.40 5.81 2.57
C MET A 7 38.57 4.63 2.07
N SER A 8 38.98 3.40 2.39
CA SER A 8 38.23 2.19 2.01
C SER A 8 36.81 2.18 2.61
N MET A 9 36.65 2.64 3.86
CA MET A 9 35.36 2.70 4.53
C MET A 9 34.43 3.75 3.91
N ASN A 10 34.97 4.90 3.49
CA ASN A 10 34.18 5.94 2.84
C ASN A 10 33.71 5.49 1.44
N GLU A 11 34.56 4.82 0.66
CA GLU A 11 34.18 4.26 -0.65
C GLU A 11 33.05 3.22 -0.55
N LEU A 12 33.16 2.34 0.46
CA LEU A 12 32.08 1.41 0.79
C LEU A 12 30.80 2.15 1.18
N ALA A 13 30.91 3.20 2.01
CA ALA A 13 29.76 3.99 2.43
C ALA A 13 29.07 4.68 1.24
N VAL A 14 29.82 5.23 0.28
CA VAL A 14 29.28 5.78 -0.96
C VAL A 14 28.51 4.71 -1.74
N SER A 15 29.11 3.54 -1.92
CA SER A 15 28.49 2.42 -2.65
C SER A 15 27.19 1.95 -1.98
N LEU A 16 27.20 1.77 -0.66
CA LEU A 16 26.04 1.43 0.17
C LEU A 16 24.94 2.50 0.07
N LEU A 17 25.31 3.77 0.04
CA LEU A 17 24.37 4.89 -0.07
C LEU A 17 23.69 4.91 -1.44
N PHE A 18 24.42 4.69 -2.54
CA PHE A 18 23.84 4.54 -3.87
C PHE A 18 22.91 3.33 -3.98
N ILE A 19 23.34 2.16 -3.47
CA ILE A 19 22.51 0.96 -3.42
C ILE A 19 21.22 1.26 -2.64
N GLY A 20 21.34 1.87 -1.45
CA GLY A 20 20.19 2.27 -0.64
C GLY A 20 19.25 3.24 -1.37
N ALA A 21 19.78 4.24 -2.07
CA ALA A 21 18.99 5.19 -2.85
C ALA A 21 18.22 4.49 -3.99
N ILE A 22 18.87 3.58 -4.72
CA ILE A 22 18.24 2.77 -5.78
C ILE A 22 17.14 1.89 -5.21
N LEU A 23 17.36 1.23 -4.07
CA LEU A 23 16.36 0.39 -3.42
C LEU A 23 15.14 1.19 -2.94
N LEU A 24 15.36 2.35 -2.32
CA LEU A 24 14.27 3.25 -1.91
C LEU A 24 13.48 3.76 -3.13
N MET A 25 14.18 4.07 -4.21
CA MET A 25 13.55 4.48 -5.47
C MET A 25 12.74 3.32 -6.08
N GLY A 26 13.27 2.09 -6.05
CA GLY A 26 12.58 0.87 -6.44
C GLY A 26 11.30 0.64 -5.63
N GLU A 27 11.35 0.76 -4.30
CA GLU A 27 10.16 0.71 -3.43
C GLU A 27 9.11 1.76 -3.84
N SER A 28 9.55 2.99 -4.12
CA SER A 28 8.66 4.07 -4.54
C SER A 28 7.95 3.79 -5.88
N ILE A 29 8.66 3.17 -6.84
CA ILE A 29 8.12 2.79 -8.15
C ILE A 29 7.19 1.59 -8.04
N LEU A 30 7.50 0.62 -7.18
CA LEU A 30 6.59 -0.50 -6.91
C LEU A 30 5.27 -0.02 -6.30
N LEU A 31 5.32 0.99 -5.44
CA LEU A 31 4.11 1.63 -4.90
C LEU A 31 3.32 2.40 -5.96
N LEU A 32 3.95 2.89 -7.04
CA LEU A 32 3.24 3.45 -8.21
C LEU A 32 2.48 2.38 -8.99
N HIS A 33 3.06 1.19 -9.12
CA HIS A 33 2.47 0.06 -9.84
C HIS A 33 1.43 -0.70 -9.04
N LEU A 34 1.23 -0.33 -7.78
CA LEU A 34 0.12 -0.79 -6.97
C LEU A 34 -1.18 -0.26 -7.58
N LYS A 35 -1.73 -1.01 -8.56
CA LYS A 35 -3.09 -0.79 -9.11
C LYS A 35 -4.07 -0.69 -7.94
N LYS A 36 -5.27 -0.12 -8.18
CA LYS A 36 -6.42 -0.01 -7.25
C LYS A 36 -6.89 -1.37 -6.69
N ARG A 37 -6.01 -2.18 -6.12
CA ARG A 37 -6.36 -3.36 -5.34
C ARG A 37 -6.92 -2.82 -4.04
N SER A 38 -8.24 -2.88 -3.95
CA SER A 38 -8.98 -2.58 -2.73
C SER A 38 -8.33 -3.37 -1.58
N PRO A 39 -7.76 -2.69 -0.57
CA PRO A 39 -7.15 -3.38 0.55
C PRO A 39 -8.21 -4.21 1.26
N SER A 40 -7.79 -5.36 1.78
CA SER A 40 -8.70 -6.30 2.40
C SER A 40 -9.34 -5.66 3.63
N PRO A 41 -10.67 -5.49 3.61
CA PRO A 41 -11.39 -4.99 4.77
C PRO A 41 -11.44 -6.09 5.83
N TYR A 42 -11.30 -5.71 7.10
CA TYR A 42 -11.50 -6.62 8.23
C TYR A 42 -12.09 -5.87 9.42
N LEU A 43 -12.81 -6.58 10.28
CA LEU A 43 -13.35 -6.01 11.51
C LEU A 43 -12.28 -6.02 12.60
N LYS A 44 -12.06 -4.86 13.22
CA LYS A 44 -11.24 -4.76 14.44
C LYS A 44 -12.14 -4.38 15.60
N LYS A 45 -11.98 -5.05 16.74
CA LYS A 45 -12.64 -4.64 17.98
C LYS A 45 -11.85 -3.49 18.60
N THR A 46 -12.52 -2.36 18.84
CA THR A 46 -11.91 -1.19 19.51
C THR A 46 -11.77 -1.46 21.02
N ALA A 47 -10.88 -0.74 21.70
CA ALA A 47 -10.76 -0.77 23.16
C ALA A 47 -12.09 -0.49 23.90
N ARG A 48 -13.01 0.25 23.26
CA ARG A 48 -14.38 0.54 23.76
C ARG A 48 -15.40 -0.59 23.48
N GLY A 49 -14.97 -1.76 23.04
CA GLY A 49 -15.82 -2.92 22.78
C GLY A 49 -16.63 -2.89 21.49
N ARG A 50 -16.61 -1.78 20.73
CA ARG A 50 -17.33 -1.63 19.45
C ARG A 50 -16.52 -2.17 18.27
N TYR A 51 -17.21 -2.80 17.32
CA TYR A 51 -16.64 -3.21 16.05
C TYR A 51 -16.56 -2.03 15.09
N VAL A 52 -15.41 -1.91 14.44
CA VAL A 52 -15.11 -0.86 13.46
C VAL A 52 -14.46 -1.51 12.25
N GLY A 53 -14.84 -1.05 11.06
CA GLY A 53 -14.20 -1.47 9.82
C GLY A 53 -12.77 -0.93 9.76
N ALA A 54 -11.82 -1.80 9.43
CA ALA A 54 -10.42 -1.48 9.26
C ALA A 54 -9.93 -1.99 7.91
N PHE A 55 -8.94 -1.30 7.34
CA PHE A 55 -8.30 -1.73 6.08
C PHE A 55 -6.86 -2.16 6.37
N ARG A 56 -6.50 -3.34 5.87
CA ARG A 56 -5.12 -3.82 5.93
C ARG A 56 -4.61 -4.04 4.53
N MET A 57 -3.44 -3.48 4.24
CA MET A 57 -2.70 -3.77 3.02
C MET A 57 -1.40 -4.47 3.36
N LYS A 58 -1.22 -5.65 2.77
CA LYS A 58 0.01 -6.43 2.84
C LYS A 58 0.40 -6.75 1.40
N GLN A 59 1.56 -6.25 0.98
CA GLN A 59 2.11 -6.53 -0.33
C GLN A 59 3.59 -6.86 -0.18
N LEU A 60 4.00 -7.97 -0.77
CA LEU A 60 5.40 -8.40 -0.85
C LEU A 60 5.77 -8.48 -2.32
N TRP A 61 6.93 -7.93 -2.66
CA TRP A 61 7.54 -8.03 -3.97
C TRP A 61 8.92 -8.64 -3.85
N VAL A 62 9.25 -9.55 -4.76
CA VAL A 62 10.61 -10.06 -4.93
C VAL A 62 11.20 -9.32 -6.12
N VAL A 63 12.18 -8.47 -5.87
CA VAL A 63 12.91 -7.72 -6.90
C VAL A 63 14.22 -8.45 -7.19
N PRO A 64 14.41 -9.00 -8.40
CA PRO A 64 15.68 -9.59 -8.78
C PRO A 64 16.70 -8.46 -9.03
N LEU A 65 17.66 -8.28 -8.12
CA LEU A 65 18.77 -7.34 -8.28
C LEU A 65 19.89 -8.02 -9.06
N LEU A 66 20.35 -7.37 -10.13
CA LEU A 66 21.48 -7.84 -10.92
C LEU A 66 22.76 -7.12 -10.48
N PHE A 67 23.72 -7.88 -9.97
CA PHE A 67 25.06 -7.38 -9.62
C PHE A 67 26.07 -7.85 -10.67
N VAL A 68 27.01 -6.98 -11.00
CA VAL A 68 28.17 -7.30 -11.86
C VAL A 68 29.39 -7.32 -10.95
N ILE A 69 30.05 -8.47 -10.85
CA ILE A 69 31.19 -8.66 -9.95
C ILE A 69 32.38 -9.15 -10.79
N PRO A 70 33.58 -8.57 -10.62
CA PRO A 70 34.78 -9.07 -11.27
C PRO A 70 35.14 -10.47 -10.76
N GLY A 71 35.54 -11.35 -11.68
CA GLY A 71 35.95 -12.73 -11.45
C GLY A 71 34.89 -13.78 -11.80
N ASP A 72 35.26 -15.04 -11.60
CA ASP A 72 34.46 -16.22 -11.92
C ASP A 72 33.76 -16.76 -10.66
N TRP A 73 32.84 -15.94 -10.11
CA TRP A 73 32.11 -16.29 -8.89
C TRP A 73 31.03 -17.35 -9.10
N VAL A 74 30.69 -17.63 -10.36
CA VAL A 74 29.61 -18.53 -10.76
C VAL A 74 30.21 -19.69 -11.55
N ASP A 75 31.11 -20.43 -10.90
CA ASP A 75 31.67 -21.67 -11.44
C ASP A 75 30.61 -22.78 -11.38
N GLY A 76 30.36 -23.45 -12.51
CA GLY A 76 29.46 -24.60 -12.58
C GLY A 76 28.06 -24.36 -13.18
N LEU A 77 27.76 -23.15 -13.68
CA LEU A 77 26.57 -22.90 -14.51
C LEU A 77 26.99 -22.67 -15.97
N PRO A 78 26.95 -23.70 -16.85
CA PRO A 78 27.55 -23.65 -18.18
C PRO A 78 26.98 -22.60 -19.15
N TYR A 79 25.77 -22.12 -18.89
CA TYR A 79 25.04 -21.19 -19.75
C TYR A 79 24.85 -19.81 -19.13
N TRP A 80 25.52 -19.54 -18.00
CA TRP A 80 25.40 -18.25 -17.35
C TRP A 80 26.23 -17.19 -18.10
N PRO A 81 25.65 -16.03 -18.43
CA PRO A 81 26.38 -15.01 -19.18
C PRO A 81 27.60 -14.52 -18.38
N GLN A 82 28.73 -14.42 -19.08
CA GLN A 82 29.96 -13.81 -18.56
C GLN A 82 30.39 -12.71 -19.53
N LEU A 83 30.83 -11.59 -19.00
CA LEU A 83 31.42 -10.51 -19.79
C LEU A 83 32.93 -10.54 -19.59
N ALA A 84 33.69 -10.77 -20.65
CA ALA A 84 35.14 -10.60 -20.62
C ALA A 84 35.48 -9.20 -21.14
N TYR A 85 36.33 -8.47 -20.41
CA TYR A 85 36.87 -7.19 -20.86
C TYR A 85 38.37 -7.12 -20.55
N GLY A 86 39.19 -7.29 -21.59
CA GLY A 86 40.64 -7.43 -21.41
C GLY A 86 41.00 -8.73 -20.71
N GLU A 87 41.79 -8.65 -19.63
CA GLU A 87 42.19 -9.80 -18.81
C GLU A 87 41.22 -10.08 -17.64
N THR A 88 40.22 -9.22 -17.43
CA THR A 88 39.23 -9.41 -16.36
C THR A 88 37.93 -9.99 -16.90
N SER A 89 37.49 -11.09 -16.28
CA SER A 89 36.14 -11.61 -16.44
C SER A 89 35.19 -10.93 -15.45
N PHE A 90 33.93 -10.77 -15.83
CA PHE A 90 32.85 -10.27 -15.01
C PHE A 90 31.71 -11.27 -15.04
N SER A 91 31.28 -11.67 -13.84
CA SER A 91 30.12 -12.54 -13.64
C SER A 91 28.91 -11.72 -13.20
N PHE A 92 27.73 -12.12 -13.66
CA PHE A 92 26.46 -11.56 -13.16
C PHE A 92 25.97 -12.38 -11.96
N ILE A 93 25.40 -11.72 -10.95
CA ILE A 93 24.71 -12.40 -9.85
C ILE A 93 23.30 -11.83 -9.74
N LEU A 94 22.30 -12.72 -9.75
CA LEU A 94 20.91 -12.36 -9.48
C LEU A 94 20.60 -12.61 -8.00
N PHE A 95 20.30 -11.54 -7.27
CA PHE A 95 19.91 -11.60 -5.87
C PHE A 95 18.42 -11.27 -5.70
N PRO A 96 17.58 -12.19 -5.19
CA PRO A 96 16.15 -11.95 -5.00
C PRO A 96 15.91 -11.11 -3.75
N TYR A 97 15.90 -9.79 -3.90
CA TYR A 97 15.64 -8.86 -2.79
C TYR A 97 14.15 -8.74 -2.51
N VAL A 98 13.74 -9.00 -1.26
CA VAL A 98 12.33 -8.93 -0.86
C VAL A 98 11.99 -7.55 -0.31
N ILE A 99 11.11 -6.83 -1.00
CA ILE A 99 10.54 -5.56 -0.57
C ILE A 99 9.13 -5.80 -0.04
N GLY A 100 8.90 -5.47 1.22
CA GLY A 100 7.60 -5.65 1.87
C GLY A 100 6.98 -4.32 2.28
N PHE A 101 5.72 -4.12 1.90
CA PHE A 101 4.87 -3.06 2.40
C PHE A 101 3.73 -3.65 3.23
N GLN A 102 3.75 -3.40 4.53
CA GLN A 102 2.64 -3.69 5.43
C GLN A 102 2.22 -2.41 6.13
N ARG A 103 0.97 -1.99 5.92
CA ARG A 103 0.35 -0.89 6.65
C ARG A 103 -1.10 -1.21 6.98
N GLN A 104 -1.50 -0.85 8.20
CA GLN A 104 -2.91 -0.80 8.60
C GLN A 104 -3.37 0.67 8.58
N TRP A 105 -4.49 0.92 7.92
CA TRP A 105 -5.19 2.20 8.01
C TRP A 105 -6.52 1.97 8.72
N LEU A 106 -6.69 2.60 9.88
CA LEU A 106 -7.94 2.54 10.64
C LEU A 106 -8.83 3.75 10.35
N SER A 107 -8.23 4.87 9.94
CA SER A 107 -8.92 6.17 9.81
C SER A 107 -8.80 6.83 8.43
N THR A 108 -7.68 6.63 7.71
CA THR A 108 -7.44 7.25 6.40
C THR A 108 -7.80 6.31 5.26
N TYR A 109 -8.47 6.84 4.24
CA TYR A 109 -8.74 6.06 3.03
C TYR A 109 -7.42 5.54 2.44
N PRO A 110 -7.31 4.23 2.17
CA PRO A 110 -6.05 3.61 1.78
C PRO A 110 -5.39 4.27 0.56
N ASN A 111 -6.19 4.78 -0.38
CA ASN A 111 -5.69 5.49 -1.56
C ASN A 111 -5.02 6.82 -1.21
N GLU A 112 -5.52 7.57 -0.23
CA GLU A 112 -4.95 8.85 0.19
C GLU A 112 -3.70 8.63 1.06
N GLY A 113 -3.78 7.68 1.99
CA GLY A 113 -2.63 7.27 2.81
C GLY A 113 -1.45 6.78 1.95
N LEU A 114 -1.73 5.96 0.93
CA LEU A 114 -0.73 5.46 0.01
C LEU A 114 -0.04 6.59 -0.79
N GLN A 115 -0.78 7.61 -1.23
CA GLN A 115 -0.19 8.73 -1.96
C GLN A 115 0.77 9.57 -1.12
N ILE A 116 0.43 9.78 0.16
CA ILE A 116 1.29 10.50 1.11
C ILE A 116 2.57 9.70 1.37
N GLU A 117 2.43 8.40 1.65
CA GLU A 117 3.56 7.49 1.88
C GLU A 117 4.48 7.42 0.66
N ARG A 118 3.90 7.35 -0.53
CA ARG A 118 4.62 7.40 -1.80
C ARG A 118 5.42 8.70 -1.95
N LYS A 119 4.80 9.87 -1.76
CA LYS A 119 5.48 11.17 -1.90
C LYS A 119 6.67 11.27 -0.95
N ARG A 120 6.52 10.80 0.30
CA ARG A 120 7.60 10.78 1.28
C ARG A 120 8.74 9.87 0.86
N LEU A 121 8.45 8.67 0.34
CA LEU A 121 9.48 7.74 -0.15
C LEU A 121 10.24 8.31 -1.36
N ILE A 122 9.54 8.92 -2.32
CA ILE A 122 10.18 9.58 -3.48
C ILE A 122 11.10 10.73 -3.03
N GLN A 123 10.64 11.55 -2.06
CA GLN A 123 11.47 12.62 -1.51
C GLN A 123 12.73 12.07 -0.83
N LEU A 124 12.60 10.99 -0.06
CA LEU A 124 13.74 10.35 0.60
C LEU A 124 14.72 9.73 -0.39
N SER A 125 14.23 9.02 -1.41
CA SER A 125 15.11 8.44 -2.44
C SER A 125 15.86 9.54 -3.19
N LEU A 126 15.21 10.68 -3.47
CA LEU A 126 15.84 11.83 -4.11
C LEU A 126 16.91 12.47 -3.22
N ILE A 127 16.61 12.68 -1.93
CA ILE A 127 17.59 13.21 -0.96
C ILE A 127 18.78 12.27 -0.84
N ALA A 128 18.54 10.95 -0.69
CA ALA A 128 19.60 9.96 -0.63
C ALA A 128 20.46 9.97 -1.91
N PHE A 129 19.84 10.04 -3.09
CA PHE A 129 20.57 10.11 -4.35
C PHE A 129 21.45 11.37 -4.45
N ILE A 130 20.93 12.54 -4.10
CA ILE A 130 21.68 13.80 -4.10
C ILE A 130 22.85 13.74 -3.12
N LEU A 131 22.64 13.20 -1.91
CA LEU A 131 23.71 12.99 -0.94
C LEU A 131 24.78 12.02 -1.45
N GLY A 132 24.39 10.98 -2.20
CA GLY A 132 25.32 10.08 -2.86
C GLY A 132 26.20 10.78 -3.88
N VAL A 133 25.60 11.62 -4.74
CA VAL A 133 26.34 12.43 -5.72
C VAL A 133 27.30 13.41 -5.04
N ILE A 134 26.86 14.09 -3.97
CA ILE A 134 27.74 15.00 -3.20
C ILE A 134 28.90 14.22 -2.55
N SER A 135 28.65 12.99 -2.10
CA SER A 135 29.65 12.15 -1.48
C SER A 135 30.76 11.72 -2.46
N LEU A 136 30.52 11.74 -3.77
CA LEU A 136 31.57 11.53 -4.79
C LEU A 136 32.58 12.69 -4.82
N MET A 137 32.16 13.91 -4.47
CA MET A 137 33.04 15.08 -4.39
C MET A 137 33.71 15.20 -3.02
N TYR A 138 33.03 14.76 -1.96
CA TYR A 138 33.49 14.86 -0.58
C TYR A 138 33.29 13.53 0.15
N MET A 139 34.29 12.65 0.02
CA MET A 139 34.19 11.26 0.49
C MET A 139 33.96 11.16 2.02
N ASP A 140 34.46 12.12 2.80
CA ASP A 140 34.32 12.15 4.26
C ASP A 140 32.86 12.35 4.73
N ILE A 141 31.98 12.86 3.88
CA ILE A 141 30.57 13.09 4.19
C ILE A 141 29.75 11.79 4.05
N ALA A 142 30.25 10.81 3.30
CA ALA A 142 29.51 9.61 2.90
C ALA A 142 28.97 8.82 4.09
N ILE A 143 29.79 8.62 5.13
CA ILE A 143 29.40 7.87 6.33
C ILE A 143 28.27 8.59 7.08
N TYR A 144 28.38 9.91 7.25
CA TYR A 144 27.35 10.71 7.93
C TYR A 144 26.03 10.73 7.14
N ALA A 145 26.12 10.83 5.81
CA ALA A 145 24.96 10.78 4.94
C ALA A 145 24.27 9.41 4.99
N LEU A 146 25.05 8.31 4.98
CA LEU A 146 24.53 6.96 5.12
C LEU A 146 23.84 6.76 6.47
N ALA A 147 24.47 7.22 7.56
CA ALA A 147 23.90 7.16 8.90
C ALA A 147 22.58 7.96 9.00
N MET A 148 22.52 9.15 8.36
CA MET A 148 21.32 9.99 8.33
C MET A 148 20.15 9.31 7.60
N VAL A 149 20.41 8.75 6.40
CA VAL A 149 19.39 8.03 5.62
C VAL A 149 18.91 6.79 6.37
N GLY A 150 19.83 6.03 6.97
CA GLY A 150 19.52 4.85 7.79
C GLY A 150 18.67 5.21 9.01
N LEU A 151 19.04 6.27 9.74
CA LEU A 151 18.27 6.76 10.89
C LEU A 151 16.87 7.17 10.46
N PHE A 152 16.71 7.87 9.34
CA PHE A 152 15.40 8.29 8.85
C PHE A 152 14.51 7.08 8.49
N ALA A 153 15.09 6.05 7.86
CA ALA A 153 14.39 4.80 7.55
C ALA A 153 13.91 4.08 8.83
N VAL A 154 14.74 4.05 9.87
CA VAL A 154 14.38 3.48 11.18
C VAL A 154 13.27 4.28 11.86
N ILE A 155 13.39 5.61 11.92
CA ILE A 155 12.37 6.49 12.51
C ILE A 155 11.03 6.31 11.78
N ARG A 156 11.05 6.26 10.44
CA ARG A 156 9.86 6.00 9.63
C ARG A 156 9.18 4.68 10.03
N SER A 157 9.97 3.61 10.17
CA SER A 157 9.48 2.29 10.60
C SER A 157 8.90 2.35 12.02
N PHE A 158 9.54 3.09 12.92
CA PHE A 158 9.06 3.25 14.29
C PHE A 158 7.76 4.06 14.38
N VAL A 159 7.66 5.19 13.66
CA VAL A 159 6.44 6.01 13.58
C VAL A 159 5.28 5.22 12.96
N ALA A 160 5.57 4.33 11.99
CA ALA A 160 4.59 3.41 11.44
C ALA A 160 3.89 2.58 12.52
N LEU A 161 4.69 1.92 13.34
CA LEU A 161 4.23 1.02 14.39
C LEU A 161 3.43 1.77 15.46
N MET A 162 3.83 2.99 15.79
CA MET A 162 3.11 3.83 16.76
C MET A 162 1.77 4.32 16.21
N LYS A 163 1.72 4.72 14.93
CA LYS A 163 0.48 5.23 14.33
C LYS A 163 -0.59 4.15 14.25
N GLU A 164 -0.22 2.89 13.96
CA GLU A 164 -1.15 1.76 13.98
C GLU A 164 -1.83 1.51 15.35
N ARG A 165 -1.21 1.94 16.45
CA ARG A 165 -1.78 1.83 17.80
C ARG A 165 -2.73 2.96 18.16
N LYS A 166 -2.53 4.16 17.59
CA LYS A 166 -3.27 5.38 17.94
C LYS A 166 -4.38 5.76 16.96
N ASP A 167 -4.40 5.16 15.77
CA ASP A 167 -5.42 5.46 14.77
C ASP A 167 -6.80 5.08 15.34
N GLU A 168 -7.61 6.08 15.70
CA GLU A 168 -8.99 5.88 16.10
C GLU A 168 -9.82 5.58 14.85
N ALA A 169 -10.55 4.47 14.87
CA ALA A 169 -11.24 4.00 13.68
C ALA A 169 -12.32 4.98 13.24
N PHE A 170 -12.28 5.37 11.96
CA PHE A 170 -13.24 6.32 11.39
C PHE A 170 -14.54 5.64 10.96
N VAL A 171 -14.57 4.31 10.88
CA VAL A 171 -15.79 3.58 10.52
C VAL A 171 -16.72 3.60 11.74
N LYS A 172 -17.75 4.43 11.62
CA LYS A 172 -18.83 4.56 12.58
C LYS A 172 -19.45 3.20 12.92
N PRO A 173 -20.00 3.05 14.14
CA PRO A 173 -20.62 1.79 14.57
C PRO A 173 -21.67 1.33 13.55
N LEU A 174 -21.78 0.00 13.37
CA LEU A 174 -22.76 -0.68 12.51
C LEU A 174 -24.22 -0.19 12.69
N ASN A 175 -24.50 0.46 13.81
CA ASN A 175 -25.83 0.97 14.17
C ASN A 175 -26.28 2.20 13.36
N GLU A 176 -25.43 2.82 12.55
CA GLU A 176 -25.79 3.97 11.69
C GLU A 176 -26.15 3.59 10.23
N GLY A 177 -26.05 2.31 9.87
CA GLY A 177 -26.36 1.79 8.54
C GLY A 177 -25.36 0.71 8.09
N LEU A 178 -25.41 0.34 6.82
CA LEU A 178 -24.61 -0.75 6.27
C LEU A 178 -23.30 -0.22 5.64
N PRO A 179 -22.11 -0.48 6.24
CA PRO A 179 -20.84 0.04 5.73
C PRO A 179 -20.37 -0.69 4.48
N ILE A 180 -19.95 0.08 3.47
CA ILE A 180 -19.39 -0.42 2.21
C ILE A 180 -17.91 -0.76 2.42
N VAL A 181 -17.56 -2.03 2.25
CA VAL A 181 -16.18 -2.51 2.41
C VAL A 181 -15.49 -2.83 1.09
N GLY A 182 -16.26 -2.97 0.01
CA GLY A 182 -15.75 -3.21 -1.32
C GLY A 182 -16.78 -2.81 -2.37
N VAL A 183 -16.27 -2.41 -3.53
CA VAL A 183 -17.06 -2.12 -4.74
C VAL A 183 -16.41 -2.93 -5.86
N LEU A 184 -17.21 -3.74 -6.57
CA LEU A 184 -16.72 -4.55 -7.68
C LEU A 184 -16.42 -3.63 -8.89
N PRO A 185 -15.32 -3.89 -9.62
CA PRO A 185 -15.04 -3.17 -10.85
C PRO A 185 -16.11 -3.48 -11.90
N ASN A 186 -16.43 -2.48 -12.73
CA ASN A 186 -17.45 -2.53 -13.77
C ASN A 186 -18.87 -2.84 -13.25
N SER A 187 -19.17 -2.53 -11.97
CA SER A 187 -20.50 -2.74 -11.40
C SER A 187 -21.33 -1.44 -11.37
N PRO A 188 -22.67 -1.53 -11.24
CA PRO A 188 -23.53 -0.36 -11.07
C PRO A 188 -23.10 0.53 -9.90
N ALA A 189 -22.62 -0.04 -8.79
CA ALA A 189 -22.09 0.71 -7.65
C ALA A 189 -20.82 1.51 -7.99
N GLU A 190 -19.94 1.00 -8.85
CA GLU A 190 -18.78 1.78 -9.32
C GLU A 190 -19.22 2.95 -10.20
N GLN A 191 -20.23 2.74 -11.07
CA GLN A 191 -20.81 3.78 -11.93
C GLN A 191 -21.51 4.88 -11.12
N MET A 192 -22.17 4.52 -10.01
CA MET A 192 -22.72 5.46 -9.02
C MET A 192 -21.64 6.21 -8.21
N GLY A 193 -20.36 5.89 -8.43
CA GLY A 193 -19.26 6.49 -7.70
C GLY A 193 -19.30 6.18 -6.20
N LEU A 194 -19.91 5.06 -5.80
CA LEU A 194 -19.87 4.59 -4.42
C LEU A 194 -18.44 4.21 -4.06
N LYS A 195 -18.04 4.54 -2.84
CA LYS A 195 -16.66 4.37 -2.39
C LYS A 195 -16.60 3.55 -1.12
N ILE A 196 -15.53 2.78 -1.02
CA ILE A 196 -15.17 2.06 0.20
C ILE A 196 -15.06 3.05 1.37
N GLY A 197 -15.65 2.65 2.51
CA GLY A 197 -15.73 3.41 3.75
C GLY A 197 -16.94 4.33 3.88
N GLU A 198 -17.81 4.39 2.87
CA GLU A 198 -19.12 5.04 2.96
C GLU A 198 -20.16 4.12 3.61
N VAL A 199 -21.24 4.69 4.13
CA VAL A 199 -22.30 3.93 4.82
C VAL A 199 -23.62 4.12 4.11
N ILE A 200 -24.30 3.03 3.77
CA ILE A 200 -25.65 3.07 3.23
C ILE A 200 -26.63 3.16 4.38
N ARG A 201 -27.34 4.28 4.47
CA ARG A 201 -28.32 4.53 5.53
C ARG A 201 -29.70 4.02 5.16
N SER A 202 -30.12 4.25 3.92
CA SER A 202 -31.43 3.81 3.43
C SER A 202 -31.41 3.51 1.93
N VAL A 203 -32.31 2.62 1.53
CA VAL A 203 -32.62 2.27 0.14
C VAL A 203 -34.09 2.51 -0.07
N ASN A 204 -34.47 3.30 -1.07
CA ASN A 204 -35.87 3.59 -1.38
C ASN A 204 -36.66 4.05 -0.13
N GLN A 205 -36.04 4.90 0.70
CA GLN A 205 -36.56 5.42 1.98
C GLN A 205 -36.69 4.37 3.11
N GLN A 206 -36.30 3.12 2.90
CA GLN A 206 -36.24 2.08 3.92
C GLN A 206 -34.85 2.04 4.54
N ILE A 207 -34.75 2.16 5.86
CA ILE A 207 -33.49 2.09 6.60
C ILE A 207 -32.97 0.64 6.56
N VAL A 208 -31.67 0.48 6.32
CA VAL A 208 -31.03 -0.83 6.16
C VAL A 208 -29.85 -0.96 7.11
N TYR A 209 -29.75 -2.10 7.78
CA TYR A 209 -28.69 -2.40 8.75
C TYR A 209 -27.92 -3.67 8.41
N ASP A 210 -28.48 -4.51 7.55
CA ASP A 210 -27.92 -5.79 7.13
C ASP A 210 -27.97 -5.95 5.61
N GLU A 211 -27.12 -6.84 5.10
CA GLU A 211 -27.04 -7.12 3.66
C GLU A 211 -28.36 -7.69 3.12
N LYS A 212 -29.07 -8.50 3.92
CA LYS A 212 -30.34 -9.09 3.51
C LYS A 212 -31.42 -8.02 3.34
N GLY A 213 -31.62 -7.17 4.35
CA GLY A 213 -32.57 -6.06 4.28
C GLY A 213 -32.22 -5.05 3.18
N PHE A 214 -30.93 -4.85 2.90
CA PHE A 214 -30.48 -4.06 1.76
C PHE A 214 -31.00 -4.62 0.43
N TYR A 215 -30.73 -5.90 0.13
CA TYR A 215 -31.17 -6.50 -1.13
C TYR A 215 -32.68 -6.64 -1.24
N GLU A 216 -33.39 -6.90 -0.13
CA GLU A 216 -34.86 -6.88 -0.11
C GLU A 216 -35.42 -5.49 -0.46
N ALA A 217 -34.83 -4.42 0.07
CA ALA A 217 -35.25 -3.05 -0.22
C ALA A 217 -34.94 -2.62 -1.67
N VAL A 218 -33.83 -3.10 -2.25
CA VAL A 218 -33.49 -2.90 -3.67
C VAL A 218 -34.52 -3.60 -4.56
N GLN A 219 -34.90 -4.85 -4.24
CA GLN A 219 -35.85 -5.63 -5.04
C GLN A 219 -37.26 -5.03 -5.10
N LYS A 220 -37.69 -4.31 -4.06
CA LYS A 220 -39.00 -3.64 -4.05
C LYS A 220 -39.16 -2.59 -5.16
N ASN A 221 -38.06 -1.94 -5.57
CA ASN A 221 -38.08 -0.95 -6.64
C ASN A 221 -36.72 -0.89 -7.35
N ALA A 222 -36.47 -1.89 -8.21
CA ALA A 222 -35.21 -2.05 -8.92
C ALA A 222 -35.01 -1.01 -10.04
N ALA A 223 -36.10 -0.59 -10.70
CA ALA A 223 -36.05 0.36 -11.82
C ALA A 223 -35.58 1.77 -11.39
N HIS A 224 -35.83 2.17 -10.14
CA HIS A 224 -35.39 3.45 -9.60
C HIS A 224 -34.83 3.29 -8.19
N CYS A 225 -33.68 2.64 -8.08
CA CYS A 225 -33.02 2.45 -6.80
C CYS A 225 -32.41 3.78 -6.33
N ARG A 226 -32.95 4.34 -5.24
CA ARG A 226 -32.44 5.53 -4.56
C ARG A 226 -31.71 5.12 -3.29
N LEU A 227 -30.41 5.41 -3.23
CA LEU A 227 -29.57 5.14 -2.08
C LEU A 227 -29.29 6.44 -1.32
N GLN A 228 -29.51 6.43 -0.02
CA GLN A 228 -29.02 7.47 0.87
C GLN A 228 -27.69 7.00 1.45
N VAL A 229 -26.62 7.66 1.03
CA VAL A 229 -25.24 7.30 1.37
C VAL A 229 -24.65 8.39 2.23
N LEU A 230 -24.13 8.01 3.38
CA LEU A 230 -23.31 8.87 4.21
C LEU A 230 -21.90 8.87 3.63
N GLY A 231 -21.51 10.00 3.06
CA GLY A 231 -20.21 10.22 2.45
C GLY A 231 -19.08 10.27 3.47
N ARG A 232 -17.86 10.24 2.94
CA ARG A 232 -16.60 10.27 3.69
C ARG A 232 -16.42 11.52 4.56
N ASN A 233 -17.03 12.62 4.13
CA ASN A 233 -17.05 13.93 4.77
C ASN A 233 -18.21 14.11 5.77
N GLN A 234 -18.95 13.03 6.07
CA GLN A 234 -20.18 13.06 6.88
C GLN A 234 -21.36 13.80 6.24
N GLU A 235 -21.29 14.13 4.95
CA GLU A 235 -22.43 14.67 4.21
C GLU A 235 -23.27 13.54 3.66
N ILE A 236 -24.59 13.71 3.71
CA ILE A 236 -25.52 12.75 3.12
C ILE A 236 -25.67 13.09 1.65
N ARG A 237 -25.37 12.12 0.79
CA ARG A 237 -25.65 12.19 -0.65
C ARG A 237 -26.72 11.19 -1.03
N LEU A 238 -27.56 11.60 -1.98
CA LEU A 238 -28.57 10.74 -2.58
C LEU A 238 -28.04 10.31 -3.95
N GLU A 239 -27.77 9.02 -4.08
CA GLU A 239 -27.34 8.44 -5.35
C GLU A 239 -28.51 7.65 -5.94
N GLN A 240 -28.76 7.83 -7.23
CA GLN A 240 -29.84 7.12 -7.93
C GLN A 240 -29.25 6.32 -9.09
N THR A 241 -29.70 5.07 -9.23
CA THR A 241 -29.40 4.27 -10.41
C THR A 241 -30.63 3.53 -10.91
N VAL A 242 -30.60 3.18 -12.18
CA VAL A 242 -31.57 2.28 -12.82
C VAL A 242 -30.86 0.93 -12.92
N LEU A 243 -31.40 -0.09 -12.26
CA LEU A 243 -30.92 -1.46 -12.45
C LEU A 243 -31.60 -2.03 -13.69
N PHE A 244 -30.81 -2.45 -14.67
CA PHE A 244 -31.34 -3.13 -15.85
C PHE A 244 -31.52 -4.62 -15.56
N GLU A 245 -32.48 -5.25 -16.22
CA GLU A 245 -32.84 -6.66 -16.01
C GLU A 245 -31.69 -7.65 -16.34
N GLN A 246 -30.69 -7.19 -17.10
CA GLN A 246 -29.47 -7.94 -17.42
C GLN A 246 -28.35 -7.77 -16.36
N ASP A 247 -28.44 -6.78 -15.48
CA ASP A 247 -27.53 -6.66 -14.34
C ASP A 247 -27.94 -7.71 -13.31
N HIS A 248 -27.13 -8.75 -13.15
CA HIS A 248 -27.38 -9.86 -12.23
C HIS A 248 -27.54 -9.38 -10.76
N PHE A 249 -28.74 -8.95 -10.36
CA PHE A 249 -29.32 -8.66 -9.02
C PHE A 249 -28.40 -8.20 -7.88
N LYS A 250 -27.20 -7.69 -8.19
CA LYS A 250 -26.19 -7.26 -7.24
C LYS A 250 -25.60 -5.97 -7.79
N LEU A 251 -25.79 -4.89 -7.06
CA LEU A 251 -25.15 -3.58 -7.32
C LEU A 251 -23.61 -3.67 -7.35
N GLY A 252 -23.03 -4.81 -6.94
CA GLY A 252 -21.58 -5.03 -6.84
C GLY A 252 -21.00 -4.41 -5.57
N LEU A 253 -21.80 -4.36 -4.51
CA LEU A 253 -21.39 -3.90 -3.19
C LEU A 253 -21.02 -5.10 -2.31
N LEU A 254 -19.91 -4.95 -1.59
CA LEU A 254 -19.51 -5.86 -0.53
C LEU A 254 -19.72 -5.15 0.80
N PHE A 255 -20.40 -5.82 1.73
CA PHE A 255 -20.75 -5.30 3.03
C PHE A 255 -20.04 -6.03 4.16
N MET A 256 -19.85 -5.34 5.28
CA MET A 256 -19.31 -5.95 6.49
C MET A 256 -20.43 -6.56 7.32
N THR A 257 -20.76 -7.83 7.06
CA THR A 257 -21.69 -8.57 7.92
C THR A 257 -20.95 -9.20 9.10
N GLU A 258 -21.61 -9.24 10.26
CA GLU A 258 -21.10 -9.85 11.49
C GLU A 258 -20.81 -11.36 11.33
N LYS A 259 -21.35 -12.00 10.29
CA LYS A 259 -21.19 -13.44 9.99
C LYS A 259 -19.92 -13.83 9.23
N ALA A 260 -19.06 -12.91 8.81
CA ALA A 260 -17.88 -13.22 7.99
C ALA A 260 -16.73 -13.95 8.73
N THR A 261 -16.88 -14.26 10.02
CA THR A 261 -15.98 -15.16 10.78
C THR A 261 -16.67 -16.50 11.09
N SER A 262 -17.15 -17.18 10.05
CA SER A 262 -17.37 -18.62 10.10
C SER A 262 -16.87 -19.24 8.80
N GLY A 263 -15.59 -19.56 8.80
CA GLY A 263 -14.89 -20.21 7.70
C GLY A 263 -13.51 -20.58 8.24
N LYS A 264 -13.34 -21.88 8.47
CA LYS A 264 -12.20 -22.56 9.11
C LYS A 264 -10.83 -22.05 8.69
#